data_AF-A0A956V589-F1
#
_entry.id   AF-A0A956V589-F1
#
_cell.length_a   1.000
_cell.length_b   1.000
_cell.length_c   1.000
_cell.angle_alpha   90.00
_cell.angle_beta   90.00
_cell.angle_gamma   90.00
#
_symmetry.space_group_name_H-M   'P 1'
#
loop_
_entity.id
_entity.type
_entity.pdbx_description
1 polymer ?
#
loop_
_entity_poly.entity_id
_entity_poly.type
_entity_poly.pdbx_seq_one_letter_code
_entity_poly.pdbx_strand_id
1 'polypeptide(L)'
;VQAPRLKLAKPLILGLARASQGLSRLRTKPSLLSVDGVKALMNPQELSSAKAQKILHAKFRPLEVTLKDTLEWYKGHGYLSS
;
A
#
# COMPACT_ATOMS: atom_id res chain seq x y z
N VAL A 1 13.23 -6.35 -7.28
CA VAL A 1 12.73 -5.11 -6.64
C VAL A 1 13.48 -4.92 -5.33
N GLN A 2 14.27 -3.85 -5.20
CA GLN A 2 14.90 -3.53 -3.92
C GLN A 2 13.83 -2.98 -2.97
N ALA A 3 13.69 -3.61 -1.80
CA ALA A 3 12.85 -3.06 -0.74
C ALA A 3 13.41 -1.67 -0.34
N PRO A 4 12.55 -0.67 -0.09
CA PRO A 4 12.99 0.65 0.37
C PRO A 4 13.78 0.50 1.67
N ARG A 5 15.07 0.82 1.64
CA ARG A 5 15.96 0.72 2.80
C ARG A 5 15.94 1.97 3.68
N LEU A 6 15.35 3.05 3.17
CA LEU A 6 15.24 4.33 3.87
C LEU A 6 14.23 4.21 5.02
N LYS A 7 14.76 4.21 6.25
CA LYS A 7 13.97 4.35 7.48
C LYS A 7 13.87 5.83 7.82
N LEU A 8 12.73 6.44 7.52
CA LEU A 8 12.44 7.82 7.87
C LEU A 8 11.84 7.91 9.28
N ALA A 9 12.18 8.97 10.02
CA ALA A 9 11.57 9.23 11.31
C ALA A 9 10.07 9.56 11.16
N LYS A 10 9.25 9.01 12.06
CA LYS A 10 7.79 9.21 12.12
C LYS A 10 7.32 10.68 11.89
N PRO A 11 7.90 11.71 12.55
CA PRO A 11 7.47 13.09 12.34
C PRO A 11 7.74 13.63 10.94
N LEU A 12 8.84 13.19 10.28
CA LEU A 12 9.16 13.59 8.90
C LEU A 12 8.12 13.06 7.92
N ILE A 13 7.72 11.79 8.08
CA ILE A 13 6.71 11.17 7.20
C ILE A 13 5.36 11.88 7.35
N LEU A 14 4.95 12.20 8.58
CA LEU A 14 3.72 12.95 8.84
C LEU A 14 3.78 14.38 8.28
N GLY A 15 4.95 15.04 8.35
CA GLY A 15 5.18 16.35 7.74
C GLY A 15 5.01 16.32 6.22
N LEU A 16 5.64 15.34 5.56
CA LEU A 16 5.53 15.13 4.11
C LEU A 16 4.09 14.80 3.69
N ALA A 17 3.38 13.98 4.47
CA ALA A 17 1.97 13.65 4.21
C ALA A 17 1.06 14.88 4.30
N ARG A 18 1.27 15.76 5.29
CA ARG A 18 0.53 17.03 5.41
C ARG A 18 0.84 17.97 4.25
N ALA A 19 2.11 18.10 3.88
CA ALA A 19 2.52 18.92 2.74
C ALA A 19 1.90 18.39 1.44
N SER A 20 1.92 17.07 1.22
CA SER A 20 1.32 16.43 0.05
C SER A 20 -0.21 16.60 0.01
N GLN A 21 -0.91 16.38 1.12
CA GLN A 21 -2.36 16.63 1.20
C GLN A 21 -2.71 18.09 0.96
N GLY A 22 -1.95 19.04 1.54
CA GLY A 22 -2.15 20.47 1.32
C GLY A 22 -1.97 20.85 -0.15
N LEU A 23 -0.91 20.32 -0.79
CA LEU A 23 -0.63 20.57 -2.19
C LEU A 23 -1.67 19.92 -3.13
N SER A 24 -2.22 18.76 -2.76
CA SER A 24 -3.32 18.09 -3.47
C SER A 24 -4.69 18.73 -3.26
N ARG A 25 -4.87 19.62 -2.29
CA ARG A 25 -6.07 20.47 -2.23
C ARG A 25 -6.01 21.60 -3.25
N LEU A 26 -4.81 22.11 -3.54
CA LEU A 26 -4.58 23.11 -4.59
C LEU A 26 -4.51 22.50 -5.99
N ARG A 27 -3.95 21.29 -6.10
CA ARG A 27 -3.78 20.55 -7.35
C ARG A 27 -4.82 19.45 -7.36
N THR A 28 -5.79 19.46 -8.27
CA THR A 28 -6.90 18.49 -8.44
C THR A 28 -6.47 17.05 -8.74
N LYS A 29 -5.26 16.65 -8.32
CA LYS A 29 -4.64 15.35 -8.48
C LYS A 29 -4.62 14.63 -7.12
N PRO A 30 -4.92 13.32 -7.10
CA PRO A 30 -4.94 12.54 -5.87
C PRO A 30 -3.59 12.63 -5.14
N SER A 31 -3.62 12.81 -3.82
CA SER A 31 -2.39 12.88 -3.03
C SER A 31 -1.73 11.52 -3.02
N LEU A 32 -0.47 11.45 -3.46
CA LEU A 32 0.33 10.23 -3.39
C LEU A 32 0.57 9.76 -1.94
N LEU A 33 0.44 10.67 -0.96
CA LEU A 33 0.76 10.41 0.44
C LEU A 33 -0.23 11.14 1.36
N SER A 34 -1.15 10.39 1.97
CA SER A 34 -2.18 10.91 2.87
C SER A 34 -1.79 10.75 4.34
N VAL A 35 -2.17 11.71 5.19
CA VAL A 35 -1.89 11.65 6.64
C VAL A 35 -2.58 10.43 7.26
N ASP A 36 -3.80 10.13 6.82
CA ASP A 36 -4.57 8.98 7.32
C ASP A 36 -3.97 7.66 6.85
N GLY A 37 -3.47 7.58 5.62
CA GLY A 37 -2.73 6.42 5.13
C GLY A 37 -1.44 6.17 5.93
N VAL A 38 -0.70 7.23 6.25
CA VAL A 38 0.49 7.13 7.11
C VAL A 38 0.13 6.66 8.51
N LYS A 39 -0.91 7.21 9.13
CA LYS A 39 -1.37 6.77 10.46
C LYS A 39 -1.85 5.31 10.45
N ALA A 40 -2.55 4.87 9.40
CA ALA A 40 -2.99 3.50 9.23
C ALA A 40 -1.81 2.53 9.10
N LEU A 41 -0.76 2.89 8.34
CA LEU A 41 0.46 2.09 8.22
C LEU A 41 1.29 2.06 9.49
N MET A 42 1.26 3.13 10.30
CA MET A 42 2.01 3.23 11.55
C MET A 42 1.36 2.47 12.71
N ASN A 43 0.09 2.12 12.59
CA ASN A 43 -0.64 1.34 13.57
C ASN A 43 -0.95 -0.05 13.00
N PRO A 44 -0.04 -1.03 13.13
CA PRO A 44 -0.25 -2.36 12.60
C PRO A 44 -1.45 -3.00 13.31
N GLN A 45 -2.58 -3.02 12.62
CA GLN A 45 -3.74 -3.80 13.03
C GLN A 45 -3.51 -5.25 12.57
N GLU A 46 -3.76 -6.21 13.46
CA GLU A 46 -3.82 -7.61 13.04
C GLU A 46 -5.08 -7.83 12.22
N LEU A 47 -4.91 -7.92 10.89
CA LEU A 47 -6.00 -8.19 9.97
C LEU A 47 -6.17 -9.70 9.79
N SER A 48 -7.39 -10.20 10.02
CA SER A 48 -7.72 -11.61 9.84
C SER A 48 -8.88 -11.81 8.87
N SER A 49 -8.68 -12.72 7.92
CA SER A 49 -9.70 -13.15 6.96
C SER A 49 -10.56 -14.31 7.48
N ALA A 50 -10.41 -14.72 8.74
CA ALA A 50 -11.09 -15.89 9.30
C ALA A 50 -12.62 -15.79 9.21
N LYS A 51 -13.18 -14.59 9.40
CA LYS A 51 -14.64 -14.36 9.28
C LYS A 51 -15.13 -14.64 7.85
N ALA A 52 -14.41 -14.18 6.84
CA ALA A 52 -14.76 -14.40 5.44
C ALA A 52 -14.66 -15.88 5.05
N GLN A 53 -13.62 -16.58 5.53
CA GLN A 53 -13.48 -18.02 5.32
C GLN A 53 -14.64 -18.80 5.96
N LYS A 54 -15.06 -18.43 7.17
CA LYS A 54 -16.12 -19.12 7.92
C LYS A 54 -17.52 -18.88 7.35
N ILE A 55 -17.85 -17.64 7.01
CA ILE A 55 -19.23 -17.26 6.65
C ILE A 55 -19.46 -17.32 5.14
N LEU A 56 -18.49 -16.87 4.35
CA LEU A 56 -18.62 -16.77 2.89
C LEU A 56 -18.02 -17.98 2.18
N HIS A 57 -17.49 -18.96 2.92
CA HIS A 57 -16.74 -20.10 2.39
C HIS A 57 -15.62 -19.67 1.44
N ALA A 58 -15.07 -18.46 1.64
CA ALA A 58 -14.06 -17.88 0.79
C ALA A 58 -12.75 -18.66 0.93
N LYS A 59 -12.20 -19.11 -0.20
CA LYS A 59 -10.88 -19.75 -0.26
C LYS A 59 -9.87 -18.75 -0.78
N PHE A 60 -8.87 -18.43 0.04
CA PHE A 60 -7.77 -17.55 -0.34
C PHE A 60 -6.60 -18.41 -0.80
N ARG A 61 -6.02 -18.05 -1.95
CA ARG A 61 -4.75 -18.63 -2.42
C ARG A 61 -3.61 -18.11 -1.54
N PRO A 62 -2.49 -18.86 -1.42
CA PRO A 62 -1.29 -18.35 -0.75
C PRO A 62 -0.83 -17.03 -1.37
N LEU A 63 -0.44 -16.11 -0.50
CA LEU A 63 -0.10 -14.73 -0.89
C LEU A 63 1.05 -14.70 -1.89
N GLU A 64 2.03 -15.58 -1.72
CA GLU A 64 3.24 -15.66 -2.54
C GLU A 64 2.89 -15.92 -4.00
N VAL A 65 1.92 -16.80 -4.24
CA VAL A 65 1.50 -17.16 -5.60
C VAL A 65 0.71 -16.02 -6.23
N THR A 66 -0.24 -15.44 -5.50
CA THR A 66 -1.01 -14.28 -6.01
C THR A 66 -0.11 -13.09 -6.31
N LEU A 67 0.90 -12.84 -5.47
CA LEU A 67 1.85 -11.75 -5.68
C LEU A 67 2.68 -11.99 -6.94
N LYS A 68 3.16 -13.22 -7.15
CA LYS A 68 3.91 -13.60 -8.35
C LYS A 68 3.08 -13.39 -9.61
N ASP A 69 1.85 -13.90 -9.66
CA ASP A 69 0.94 -13.77 -10.80
C ASP A 69 0.70 -12.28 -11.13
N THR A 70 0.48 -11.47 -10.09
CA THR A 70 0.24 -10.03 -10.25
C THR A 70 1.48 -9.32 -10.82
N LEU A 71 2.67 -9.61 -10.30
CA LEU A 71 3.91 -9.02 -10.81
C LEU A 71 4.19 -9.42 -12.26
N GLU A 72 3.92 -10.68 -12.63
CA GLU A 72 4.04 -11.14 -14.01
C GLU A 72 3.08 -10.39 -14.93
N TRP A 73 1.83 -10.16 -14.49
CA TRP A 73 0.88 -9.34 -15.22
C TRP A 73 1.39 -7.91 -15.45
N TYR A 74 1.91 -7.25 -14.40
CA TYR A 74 2.46 -5.89 -14.52
C TYR A 74 3.67 -5.82 -15.47
N LYS A 75 4.54 -6.84 -15.45
CA LYS A 75 5.67 -6.95 -16.39
C LYS A 75 5.19 -7.13 -17.83
N GLY A 76 4.20 -7.99 -18.06
CA GLY A 76 3.64 -8.25 -19.40
C GLY A 76 2.98 -7.01 -20.02
N HIS A 77 2.53 -6.05 -19.21
CA HIS A 77 1.90 -4.81 -19.67
C HIS A 77 2.86 -3.60 -19.68
N GLY A 78 4.17 -3.82 -19.49
CA GLY A 78 5.19 -2.77 -19.60
C GLY A 78 5.20 -1.74 -18.46
N TYR A 79 4.44 -1.97 -17.38
CA TYR A 79 4.41 -1.08 -16.21
C TYR A 79 5.65 -1.24 -15.31
N LEU A 80 6.32 -2.39 -15.41
CA LEU A 80 7.58 -2.65 -14.73
C LEU A 80 8.65 -2.84 -15.80
N SER A 81 9.55 -1.85 -15.90
CA SER A 81 10.79 -2.00 -16.65
C SER A 81 11.66 -3.06 -15.98
N SER A 82 12.30 -3.90 -16.81
CA SER A 82 13.15 -5.02 -16.41
C SER A 82 14.17 -4.68 -15.32
#